data_AF-A0A357MDH1-F1
#
_entry.id   AF-A0A357MDH1-F1
#
_cell.length_a   1.000
_cell.length_b   1.000
_cell.length_c   1.000
_cell.angle_alpha   90.00
_cell.angle_beta   90.00
_cell.angle_gamma   90.00
#
_symmetry.space_group_name_H-M   'P 1'
#
loop_
_entity.id
_entity.type
_entity.pdbx_description
1 polymer ?
#
loop_
_entity_poly.entity_id
_entity_poly.type
_entity_poly.pdbx_seq_one_letter_code
_entity_poly.pdbx_strand_id
1 'polypeptide(L)'
;MRTKMWMVSGAVVVVALGAVLFVGGNDKKSPAATDTSNVKQLVQEYSSSSMKDLSASITSEQLIVTDSNNQSTKYDLPKDEFFVSIAPYVKSTHPCATHSLTGCQGELTEQEFNVYVEDTEGNVIVDQTMKSQSNGFIDLWLPRDKKYNVTIEQDGIKTKAALSTFKSDNTCVTTMQLVESI
;
A
#
# COMPACT_ATOMS: atom_id res chain seq x y z
N MET A 1 35.99 56.68 -51.28
CA MET A 1 34.76 56.75 -52.11
C MET A 1 33.65 56.10 -51.31
N ARG A 2 32.66 56.85 -50.80
CA ARG A 2 31.38 57.18 -51.49
C ARG A 2 30.70 55.89 -51.96
N THR A 3 29.51 55.46 -51.54
CA THR A 3 28.33 56.23 -51.08
C THR A 3 27.21 55.29 -50.61
N LYS A 4 26.41 55.79 -49.65
CA LYS A 4 24.94 55.67 -49.52
C LYS A 4 24.30 54.37 -49.00
N MET A 5 24.06 54.43 -47.69
CA MET A 5 22.82 54.06 -47.00
C MET A 5 21.56 54.53 -47.75
N TRP A 6 20.61 53.62 -47.97
CA TRP A 6 19.20 53.93 -48.28
C TRP A 6 18.33 53.31 -47.18
N MET A 7 17.74 54.16 -46.34
CA MET A 7 16.43 53.91 -45.75
C MET A 7 15.38 54.17 -46.83
N VAL A 8 14.28 53.42 -46.84
CA VAL A 8 12.88 53.93 -46.76
C VAL A 8 11.89 52.77 -47.01
N SER A 9 10.99 52.64 -46.03
CA SER A 9 9.58 52.23 -46.06
C SER A 9 9.13 50.97 -46.81
N GLY A 10 8.53 50.08 -46.02
CA GLY A 10 7.58 49.09 -46.50
C GLY A 10 6.97 48.33 -45.32
N ALA A 11 6.12 48.99 -44.54
CA ALA A 11 5.27 48.30 -43.57
C ALA A 11 4.32 47.38 -44.34
N VAL A 12 4.55 46.07 -44.27
CA VAL A 12 3.52 45.07 -44.52
C VAL A 12 3.40 44.24 -43.25
N VAL A 13 2.46 44.68 -42.42
CA VAL A 13 1.90 43.89 -41.34
C VAL A 13 1.13 42.74 -42.01
N VAL A 14 1.75 41.56 -42.10
CA VAL A 14 1.02 40.32 -42.35
C VAL A 14 0.79 39.66 -41.00
N VAL A 15 -0.33 40.01 -40.39
CA VAL A 15 -0.93 39.20 -39.32
C VAL A 15 -1.42 37.93 -39.99
N ALA A 16 -0.58 36.90 -40.03
CA ALA A 16 -1.00 35.54 -40.29
C ALA A 16 -1.37 34.91 -38.93
N LEU A 17 -2.64 35.03 -38.57
CA LEU A 17 -3.31 34.18 -37.59
C LEU A 17 -3.21 32.72 -38.08
N GLY A 18 -2.10 32.06 -37.76
CA GLY A 18 -1.95 30.63 -37.90
C GLY A 18 -2.50 29.94 -36.67
N ALA A 19 -3.80 29.65 -36.68
CA ALA A 19 -4.41 28.74 -35.73
C ALA A 19 -3.81 27.34 -35.95
N VAL A 20 -2.79 26.98 -35.18
CA VAL A 20 -2.33 25.60 -35.10
C VAL A 20 -3.29 24.85 -34.20
N LEU A 21 -4.25 24.18 -34.83
CA LEU A 21 -5.08 23.16 -34.22
C LEU A 21 -4.15 22.03 -33.73
N PHE A 22 -3.93 21.96 -32.41
CA PHE A 22 -3.40 20.76 -31.77
C PHE A 22 -4.47 19.67 -31.86
N VAL A 23 -4.40 18.90 -32.95
CA VAL A 23 -5.12 17.64 -33.13
C VAL A 23 -4.55 16.63 -32.13
N GLY A 24 -5.46 15.98 -31.39
CA GLY A 24 -5.18 15.15 -30.23
C GLY A 24 -4.16 14.03 -30.45
N GLY A 25 -3.05 14.13 -29.73
CA GLY A 25 -2.25 12.98 -29.34
C GLY A 25 -2.93 12.31 -28.14
N ASN A 26 -3.46 11.11 -28.37
CA ASN A 26 -4.00 10.26 -27.32
C ASN A 26 -2.82 9.60 -26.59
N ASP A 27 -2.13 10.37 -25.75
CA ASP A 27 -1.08 9.83 -24.88
C ASP A 27 -1.74 8.99 -23.79
N LYS A 28 -1.72 7.67 -24.00
CA LYS A 28 -1.93 6.69 -22.92
C LYS A 28 -0.84 6.91 -21.87
N LYS A 29 -1.14 7.77 -20.90
CA LYS A 29 -0.32 7.99 -19.72
C LYS A 29 -0.21 6.66 -18.98
N SER A 30 0.98 6.07 -19.01
CA SER A 30 1.34 4.91 -18.20
C SER A 30 1.14 5.26 -16.71
N PRO A 31 0.29 4.55 -15.95
CA PRO A 31 0.15 4.75 -14.52
C PRO A 31 1.16 3.84 -13.82
N ALA A 32 2.28 4.39 -13.32
CA ALA A 32 3.33 3.51 -12.77
C ALA A 32 4.10 4.03 -11.55
N ALA A 33 3.92 5.27 -11.08
CA ALA A 33 4.68 5.74 -9.90
C ALA A 33 3.90 6.67 -8.96
N THR A 34 2.94 7.44 -9.47
CA THR A 34 2.16 8.38 -8.64
C THR A 34 0.96 7.72 -7.95
N ASP A 35 0.39 6.67 -8.53
CA ASP A 35 -0.77 5.95 -7.96
C ASP A 35 -0.37 4.97 -6.83
N THR A 36 0.83 4.38 -6.88
CA THR A 36 1.26 3.35 -5.93
C THR A 36 1.70 3.91 -4.57
N SER A 37 2.39 5.06 -4.55
CA SER A 37 2.66 5.76 -3.29
C SER A 37 1.37 6.24 -2.62
N ASN A 38 0.34 6.54 -3.42
CA ASN A 38 -0.96 6.98 -2.94
C ASN A 38 -1.71 5.82 -2.27
N VAL A 39 -1.74 4.62 -2.88
CA VAL A 39 -2.46 3.48 -2.30
C VAL A 39 -1.88 3.02 -0.97
N LYS A 40 -0.55 3.04 -0.78
CA LYS A 40 0.05 2.69 0.52
C LYS A 40 -0.33 3.67 1.63
N GLN A 41 -0.39 4.96 1.30
CA GLN A 41 -0.83 5.98 2.25
C GLN A 41 -2.31 5.77 2.62
N LEU A 42 -3.17 5.47 1.63
CA LEU A 42 -4.56 5.13 1.89
C LEU A 42 -4.68 3.91 2.81
N VAL A 43 -3.96 2.82 2.52
CA VAL A 43 -3.96 1.62 3.39
C VAL A 43 -3.60 2.00 4.82
N GLN A 44 -2.50 2.73 5.02
CA GLN A 44 -2.07 3.16 6.35
C GLN A 44 -3.12 4.02 7.07
N GLU A 45 -3.82 4.90 6.35
CA GLU A 45 -4.90 5.72 6.89
C GLU A 45 -6.08 4.86 7.35
N TYR A 46 -6.51 3.90 6.51
CA TYR A 46 -7.61 2.99 6.86
C TYR A 46 -7.26 2.00 7.99
N SER A 47 -6.00 1.57 8.11
CA SER A 47 -5.56 0.67 9.20
C SER A 47 -5.50 1.37 10.56
N SER A 48 -5.16 2.67 10.58
CA SER A 48 -4.88 3.40 11.81
C SER A 48 -6.07 4.20 12.35
N SER A 49 -7.08 4.45 11.51
CA SER A 49 -8.22 5.30 11.84
C SER A 49 -9.52 4.50 12.04
N SER A 50 -10.29 4.89 13.07
CA SER A 50 -11.67 4.44 13.23
C SER A 50 -12.58 5.36 12.42
N MET A 51 -12.70 5.09 11.12
CA MET A 51 -13.65 5.81 10.26
C MET A 51 -15.06 5.27 10.47
N LYS A 52 -16.00 6.15 10.82
CA LYS A 52 -17.36 5.73 11.23
C LYS A 52 -18.33 5.45 10.10
N ASP A 53 -17.99 5.83 8.86
CA ASP A 53 -18.92 5.75 7.72
C ASP A 53 -18.29 5.13 6.45
N LEU A 54 -17.09 4.58 6.57
CA LEU A 54 -16.34 3.95 5.49
C LEU A 54 -15.94 2.53 5.92
N SER A 55 -15.99 1.59 4.99
CA SER A 55 -15.39 0.27 5.18
C SER A 55 -14.27 0.06 4.18
N ALA A 56 -13.16 -0.52 4.63
CA ALA A 56 -12.05 -0.85 3.76
C ALA A 56 -11.60 -2.29 3.98
N SER A 57 -11.37 -3.00 2.88
CA SER A 57 -10.79 -4.34 2.87
C SER A 57 -9.70 -4.41 1.82
N ILE A 58 -8.72 -5.29 2.05
CA ILE A 58 -7.56 -5.40 1.18
C ILE A 58 -7.34 -6.86 0.80
N THR A 59 -7.35 -7.13 -0.50
CA THR A 59 -6.97 -8.42 -1.07
C THR A 59 -5.49 -8.41 -1.43
N SER A 60 -4.98 -9.54 -1.92
CA SER A 60 -3.63 -9.66 -2.44
C SER A 60 -3.32 -8.68 -3.58
N GLU A 61 -4.33 -8.19 -4.31
CA GLU A 61 -4.16 -7.37 -5.51
C GLU A 61 -4.79 -5.98 -5.40
N GLN A 62 -5.78 -5.77 -4.51
CA GLN A 62 -6.55 -4.53 -4.48
C GLN A 62 -6.92 -4.08 -3.08
N LEU A 63 -6.85 -2.77 -2.83
CA LEU A 63 -7.60 -2.10 -1.77
C LEU A 63 -9.02 -1.80 -2.28
N ILE A 64 -10.03 -2.16 -1.49
CA ILE A 64 -11.45 -1.94 -1.79
C ILE A 64 -12.04 -1.09 -0.67
N VAL A 65 -12.43 0.14 -1.00
CA VAL A 65 -13.06 1.09 -0.08
C VAL A 65 -14.53 1.21 -0.46
N THR A 66 -15.43 1.02 0.49
CA THR A 66 -16.88 1.15 0.30
C THR A 66 -17.42 2.28 1.18
N ASP A 67 -18.15 3.20 0.56
CA ASP A 67 -18.73 4.36 1.23
C ASP A 67 -20.06 4.05 1.93
N SER A 68 -20.62 5.06 2.62
CA SER A 68 -21.90 4.96 3.31
C SER A 68 -23.11 4.73 2.39
N ASN A 69 -22.95 4.95 1.08
CA ASN A 69 -23.96 4.67 0.06
C ASN A 69 -23.78 3.26 -0.57
N ASN A 70 -22.86 2.44 -0.03
CA ASN A 70 -22.46 1.14 -0.57
C ASN A 70 -21.81 1.20 -1.97
N GLN A 71 -21.19 2.33 -2.33
CA GLN A 71 -20.39 2.44 -3.55
C GLN A 71 -18.94 2.03 -3.26
N SER A 72 -18.42 1.06 -4.01
CA SER A 72 -17.05 0.57 -3.86
C SER A 72 -16.09 1.18 -4.88
N THR A 73 -14.99 1.74 -4.39
CA THR A 73 -13.83 2.15 -5.18
C THR A 73 -12.69 1.14 -4.98
N LYS A 74 -12.01 0.79 -6.09
CA LYS A 74 -10.91 -0.18 -6.07
C LYS A 74 -9.61 0.51 -6.48
N TYR A 75 -8.54 0.21 -5.74
CA TYR A 75 -7.20 0.70 -6.00
C TYR A 75 -6.26 -0.51 -6.16
N ASP A 76 -5.57 -0.59 -7.28
CA ASP A 76 -4.60 -1.65 -7.52
C ASP A 76 -3.39 -1.47 -6.59
N LEU A 77 -2.94 -2.57 -5.97
CA LEU A 77 -1.74 -2.59 -5.15
C LEU A 77 -0.47 -2.58 -6.02
N PRO A 78 0.70 -2.24 -5.46
CA PRO A 78 1.98 -2.36 -6.15
C PRO A 78 2.20 -3.76 -6.73
N LYS A 79 2.76 -3.82 -7.94
CA LYS A 79 2.97 -5.07 -8.70
C LYS A 79 4.07 -5.96 -8.13
N ASP A 80 4.91 -5.41 -7.27
CA ASP A 80 6.10 -6.02 -6.68
C ASP A 80 5.94 -6.30 -5.18
N GLU A 81 4.93 -5.72 -4.54
CA GLU A 81 4.71 -5.84 -3.09
C GLU A 81 3.32 -6.36 -2.73
N PHE A 82 3.30 -7.23 -1.73
CA PHE A 82 2.13 -7.85 -1.14
C PHE A 82 1.87 -7.25 0.24
N PHE A 83 0.62 -6.90 0.51
CA PHE A 83 0.19 -6.44 1.82
C PHE A 83 -0.25 -7.62 2.69
N VAL A 84 0.31 -7.73 3.89
CA VAL A 84 -0.19 -8.64 4.93
C VAL A 84 -0.28 -7.89 6.26
N SER A 85 -1.37 -8.14 6.98
CA SER A 85 -1.63 -7.55 8.28
C SER A 85 -1.74 -8.66 9.32
N ILE A 86 -0.96 -8.56 10.40
CA ILE A 86 -0.83 -9.59 11.43
C ILE A 86 -1.36 -9.07 12.76
N ALA A 87 -2.29 -9.77 13.39
CA ALA A 87 -2.72 -9.51 14.77
C ALA A 87 -2.25 -10.62 15.71
N PRO A 88 -1.16 -10.40 16.46
CA PRO A 88 -0.76 -11.29 17.54
C PRO A 88 -1.80 -11.28 18.66
N TYR A 89 -1.91 -12.41 19.38
CA TYR A 89 -2.83 -12.52 20.50
C TYR A 89 -2.28 -13.43 21.60
N VAL A 90 -2.80 -13.31 22.82
CA VAL A 90 -2.50 -14.16 23.97
C VAL A 90 -3.69 -15.08 24.28
N LYS A 91 -4.91 -14.54 24.37
CA LYS A 91 -6.08 -15.31 24.85
C LYS A 91 -7.08 -15.63 23.75
N SER A 92 -7.41 -14.65 22.93
CA SER A 92 -8.52 -14.75 21.99
C SER A 92 -8.17 -14.25 20.59
N THR A 93 -8.75 -14.90 19.59
CA THR A 93 -8.60 -14.54 18.18
C THR A 93 -9.90 -14.83 17.43
N HIS A 94 -9.94 -14.43 16.17
CA HIS A 94 -11.03 -14.73 15.24
C HIS A 94 -10.45 -15.18 13.89
N PRO A 95 -11.17 -16.02 13.12
CA PRO A 95 -10.78 -16.34 11.76
C PRO A 95 -10.78 -15.08 10.90
N CYS A 96 -9.80 -14.97 10.00
CA CYS A 96 -9.66 -13.86 9.08
C CYS A 96 -8.94 -14.37 7.83
N ALA A 97 -9.42 -13.99 6.64
CA ALA A 97 -8.82 -14.38 5.36
C ALA A 97 -8.42 -13.13 4.58
N THR A 98 -9.41 -12.37 4.11
CA THR A 98 -9.21 -11.01 3.61
C THR A 98 -9.23 -10.04 4.78
N HIS A 99 -8.18 -9.25 4.95
CA HIS A 99 -8.10 -8.30 6.05
C HIS A 99 -9.11 -7.17 5.85
N SER A 100 -9.92 -6.91 6.89
CA SER A 100 -10.79 -5.74 6.97
C SER A 100 -10.07 -4.68 7.80
N LEU A 101 -9.57 -3.65 7.12
CA LEU A 101 -8.76 -2.58 7.72
C LEU A 101 -9.55 -1.81 8.78
N THR A 102 -10.85 -1.65 8.55
CA THR A 102 -11.75 -0.87 9.41
C THR A 102 -12.67 -1.72 10.28
N GLY A 103 -12.73 -3.05 10.08
CA GLY A 103 -13.71 -3.93 10.72
C GLY A 103 -13.13 -5.06 11.56
N CYS A 104 -11.84 -5.39 11.41
CA CYS A 104 -11.18 -6.37 12.27
C CYS A 104 -10.57 -5.69 13.50
N GLN A 105 -10.63 -6.38 14.64
CA GLN A 105 -10.07 -5.91 15.90
C GLN A 105 -9.25 -7.04 16.55
N GLY A 106 -7.94 -6.85 16.59
CA GLY A 106 -7.00 -7.69 17.32
C GLY A 106 -7.05 -7.40 18.83
N GLU A 107 -6.58 -8.38 19.60
CA GLU A 107 -6.56 -8.33 21.08
C GLU A 107 -5.55 -7.32 21.62
N LEU A 108 -4.35 -7.27 21.00
CA LEU A 108 -3.22 -6.50 21.49
C LEU A 108 -3.10 -5.19 20.72
N THR A 109 -3.75 -4.13 21.20
CA THR A 109 -3.73 -2.80 20.59
C THR A 109 -2.60 -1.94 21.13
N GLU A 110 -1.99 -1.15 20.25
CA GLU A 110 -0.94 -0.20 20.64
C GLU A 110 0.24 -0.79 21.44
N GLN A 111 0.52 -2.09 21.28
CA GLN A 111 1.64 -2.79 21.92
C GLN A 111 2.87 -2.84 21.00
N GLU A 112 4.06 -2.94 21.59
CA GLU A 112 5.31 -3.11 20.85
C GLU A 112 5.67 -4.59 20.70
N PHE A 113 6.19 -4.93 19.52
CA PHE A 113 6.62 -6.27 19.16
C PHE A 113 7.93 -6.22 18.40
N ASN A 114 8.82 -7.18 18.64
CA ASN A 114 9.94 -7.44 17.75
C ASN A 114 9.44 -8.31 16.60
N VAL A 115 9.51 -7.78 15.38
CA VAL A 115 9.03 -8.43 14.16
C VAL A 115 10.23 -8.80 13.31
N TYR A 116 10.39 -10.10 13.07
CA TYR A 116 11.43 -10.66 12.22
C TYR A 116 10.80 -11.44 11.07
N VAL A 117 11.20 -11.13 9.84
CA VAL A 117 10.73 -11.78 8.61
C VAL A 117 11.93 -12.13 7.75
N GLU A 118 12.06 -13.42 7.41
CA GLU A 118 13.08 -13.92 6.48
C GLU A 118 12.43 -14.71 5.34
N ASP A 119 13.04 -14.67 4.15
CA ASP A 119 12.64 -15.55 3.05
C ASP A 119 13.29 -16.94 3.15
N THR A 120 12.87 -17.86 2.28
CA THR A 120 13.40 -19.23 2.26
C THR A 120 14.87 -19.36 1.88
N GLU A 121 15.48 -18.29 1.36
CA GLU A 121 16.91 -18.22 1.03
C GLU A 121 17.74 -17.69 2.21
N GLY A 122 17.09 -17.29 3.31
CA GLY A 122 17.73 -16.71 4.49
C GLY A 122 17.95 -15.20 4.40
N ASN A 123 17.34 -14.52 3.42
CA ASN A 123 17.41 -13.06 3.34
C ASN A 123 16.45 -12.45 4.36
N VAL A 124 16.96 -11.59 5.23
CA VAL A 124 16.15 -10.82 6.19
C VAL A 124 15.45 -9.67 5.47
N ILE A 125 14.12 -9.64 5.55
CA ILE A 125 13.27 -8.60 4.94
C ILE A 125 12.84 -7.56 5.98
N VAL A 126 12.55 -8.01 7.19
CA VAL A 126 12.16 -7.16 8.33
C VAL A 126 12.87 -7.67 9.57
N ASP A 127 13.49 -6.77 10.32
CA ASP A 127 14.06 -7.02 11.64
C ASP A 127 14.00 -5.72 12.43
N GLN A 128 12.82 -5.45 13.02
CA GLN A 128 12.55 -4.18 13.69
C GLN A 128 11.50 -4.31 14.78
N THR A 129 11.54 -3.40 15.76
CA THR A 129 10.46 -3.21 16.71
C THR A 129 9.33 -2.41 16.05
N MET A 130 8.11 -2.94 16.09
CA MET A 130 6.91 -2.32 15.52
C MET A 130 5.82 -2.21 16.57
N LYS A 131 5.07 -1.10 16.53
CA LYS A 131 3.87 -0.92 17.33
C LYS A 131 2.65 -1.41 16.55
N SER A 132 1.83 -2.26 17.15
CA SER A 132 0.51 -2.59 16.59
C SER A 132 -0.38 -1.34 16.57
N GLN A 133 -1.26 -1.25 15.59
CA GLN A 133 -2.16 -0.10 15.43
C GLN A 133 -3.29 -0.14 16.46
N SER A 134 -4.18 0.86 16.39
CA SER A 134 -5.37 0.96 17.25
C SER A 134 -6.32 -0.24 17.09
N ASN A 135 -6.34 -0.85 15.90
CA ASN A 135 -7.06 -2.08 15.61
C ASN A 135 -6.31 -3.36 16.04
N GLY A 136 -5.10 -3.26 16.61
CA GLY A 136 -4.30 -4.39 17.09
C GLY A 136 -3.53 -5.16 16.02
N PHE A 137 -3.44 -4.63 14.81
CA PHE A 137 -2.69 -5.24 13.72
C PHE A 137 -1.35 -4.54 13.45
N ILE A 138 -0.41 -5.31 12.89
CA ILE A 138 0.88 -4.87 12.36
C ILE A 138 0.84 -5.07 10.85
N ASP A 139 1.01 -3.99 10.11
CA ASP A 139 0.97 -4.01 8.64
C ASP A 139 2.37 -4.17 8.05
N LEU A 140 2.51 -5.07 7.08
CA LEU A 140 3.74 -5.35 6.38
C LEU A 140 3.53 -5.30 4.87
N TRP A 141 4.51 -4.71 4.19
CA TRP A 141 4.66 -4.78 2.73
C TRP A 141 5.84 -5.67 2.42
N LEU A 142 5.58 -6.84 1.84
CA LEU A 142 6.59 -7.86 1.54
C LEU A 142 6.71 -8.05 0.04
N PRO A 143 7.88 -8.42 -0.50
CA PRO A 143 7.98 -8.79 -1.91
C PRO A 143 7.00 -9.92 -2.29
N ARG A 144 6.45 -9.83 -3.50
CA ARG A 144 5.51 -10.83 -4.02
C ARG A 144 6.17 -12.16 -4.40
N ASP A 145 5.33 -13.16 -4.58
CA ASP A 145 5.66 -14.47 -5.15
C ASP A 145 6.76 -15.23 -4.39
N LYS A 146 6.75 -15.06 -3.06
CA LYS A 146 7.72 -15.66 -2.14
C LYS A 146 7.03 -16.32 -0.95
N LYS A 147 7.84 -17.10 -0.22
CA LYS A 147 7.49 -17.68 1.08
C LYS A 147 8.38 -17.08 2.14
N TYR A 148 7.82 -16.87 3.32
CA TYR A 148 8.48 -16.23 4.44
C TYR A 148 8.25 -16.98 5.74
N ASN A 149 9.24 -16.96 6.62
CA ASN A 149 9.08 -17.28 8.03
C ASN A 149 8.96 -15.97 8.80
N VAL A 150 7.88 -15.81 9.54
CA VAL A 150 7.66 -14.65 10.41
C VAL A 150 7.79 -15.10 11.86
N THR A 151 8.54 -14.33 12.64
CA THR A 151 8.60 -14.43 14.09
C THR A 151 8.12 -13.12 14.69
N ILE A 152 7.18 -13.22 15.62
CA ILE A 152 6.75 -12.10 16.45
C ILE A 152 7.13 -12.43 17.89
N GLU A 153 7.76 -11.47 18.56
CA GLU A 153 8.21 -11.60 19.94
C GLU A 153 7.78 -10.40 20.77
N GLN A 154 7.35 -10.69 21.99
CA GLN A 154 7.04 -9.71 23.03
C GLN A 154 7.42 -10.30 24.39
N ASP A 155 8.15 -9.54 25.20
CA ASP A 155 8.59 -9.95 26.55
C ASP A 155 9.28 -11.33 26.61
N GLY A 156 10.03 -11.69 25.57
CA GLY A 156 10.73 -12.97 25.45
C GLY A 156 9.86 -14.15 24.99
N ILE A 157 8.54 -13.97 24.88
CA ILE A 157 7.60 -14.95 24.33
C ILE A 157 7.56 -14.77 22.82
N LYS A 158 7.71 -15.88 22.07
CA LYS A 158 7.75 -15.85 20.61
C LYS A 158 6.66 -16.70 20.00
N THR A 159 6.19 -16.28 18.84
CA THR A 159 5.28 -17.04 17.99
C THR A 159 5.76 -16.98 16.55
N LYS A 160 5.55 -18.06 15.79
CA LYS A 160 6.06 -18.22 14.43
C LYS A 160 4.95 -18.61 13.47
N ALA A 161 5.00 -18.08 12.27
CA ALA A 161 4.14 -18.48 11.18
C ALA A 161 4.93 -18.55 9.87
N ALA A 162 4.57 -19.51 9.02
CA ALA A 162 4.95 -19.48 7.61
C ALA A 162 3.87 -18.74 6.84
N LEU A 163 4.25 -17.83 5.95
CA LEU A 163 3.35 -17.14 5.05
C LEU A 163 3.86 -17.19 3.61
N SER A 164 2.98 -16.89 2.67
CA SER A 164 3.33 -16.69 1.27
C SER A 164 2.63 -15.46 0.71
N THR A 165 3.17 -14.93 -0.38
CA THR A 165 2.74 -13.65 -0.98
C THR A 165 2.28 -13.82 -2.43
N PHE A 166 1.66 -14.96 -2.75
CA PHE A 166 1.09 -15.25 -4.06
C PHE A 166 -0.31 -14.62 -4.20
N LYS A 167 -0.78 -14.48 -5.44
CA LYS A 167 -2.07 -13.84 -5.78
C LYS A 167 -3.29 -14.42 -5.05
N SER A 168 -3.29 -15.68 -4.68
CA SER A 168 -4.42 -16.31 -3.98
C SER A 168 -4.31 -16.26 -2.45
N ASP A 169 -3.24 -15.70 -1.92
CA ASP A 169 -2.96 -15.76 -0.49
C ASP A 169 -3.75 -14.71 0.30
N ASN A 170 -4.07 -15.09 1.53
CA ASN A 170 -4.78 -14.26 2.48
C ASN A 170 -3.90 -13.08 2.93
N THR A 171 -4.53 -11.94 3.19
CA THR A 171 -3.86 -10.71 3.65
C THR A 171 -3.98 -10.50 5.15
N CYS A 172 -4.65 -11.40 5.86
CA CYS A 172 -4.91 -11.31 7.30
C CYS A 172 -4.34 -12.53 8.02
N VAL A 173 -3.51 -12.31 9.05
CA VAL A 173 -2.95 -13.37 9.88
C VAL A 173 -3.32 -13.13 11.33
N THR A 174 -4.18 -14.00 11.87
CA THR A 174 -4.68 -13.94 13.26
C THR A 174 -4.37 -15.21 14.04
N THR A 175 -3.46 -16.05 13.53
CA THR A 175 -3.13 -17.37 14.08
C THR A 175 -1.86 -17.38 14.95
N MET A 176 -1.24 -16.21 15.14
CA MET A 176 0.03 -16.07 15.85
C MET A 176 -0.20 -15.82 17.34
N GLN A 177 -0.27 -16.90 18.12
CA GLN A 177 -0.49 -16.85 19.56
C GLN A 177 0.82 -16.74 20.35
N LEU A 178 0.92 -15.75 21.22
CA LEU A 178 2.00 -15.55 22.19
C LEU A 178 1.69 -16.31 23.47
N VAL A 179 1.98 -17.61 23.47
CA VAL A 179 1.93 -18.47 24.65
C VAL A 179 3.29 -19.11 24.86
N GLU A 180 3.71 -19.21 26.12
CA GLU A 180 4.91 -19.98 26.47
C GLU A 180 4.73 -21.42 25.99
N SER A 181 5.75 -21.93 25.29
CA SER A 181 5.80 -23.34 24.95
C SER A 181 6.10 -24.11 26.24
N ILE A 182 5.07 -24.75 26.79
CA ILE A 182 5.18 -25.62 27.98
C ILE A 182 5.88 -26.92 27.60
#